data_AF-Q70T68-F1
#
_entry.id   AF-Q70T68-F1
#
_cell.length_a   1.000
_cell.length_b   1.000
_cell.length_c   1.000
_cell.angle_alpha   90.00
_cell.angle_beta   90.00
_cell.angle_gamma   90.00
#
_symmetry.space_group_name_H-M   'P 1'
#
loop_
_entity.id
_entity.type
_entity.pdbx_description
1 polymer ?
#
loop_
_entity_poly.entity_id
_entity_poly.type
_entity_poly.pdbx_seq_one_letter_code
_entity_poly.pdbx_strand_id
1 'polypeptide(L)' 'CTLCSCKPWPTLGLPPAWYKSAPYRSRVVIDPRGVLAEFGVSVPADKEVRVWDSSAELRYLVLPERPQAPKAGPR' A
#
# COMPACT_ATOMS: atom_id res chain seq x y z
N CYS A 1 -0.01 -6.36 -7.08
CA CYS A 1 0.14 -7.53 -7.96
C CYS A 1 -0.23 -8.78 -7.18
N THR A 2 -1.47 -9.23 -7.26
CA THR A 2 -1.89 -10.52 -6.72
C THR A 2 -1.26 -11.68 -7.48
N LEU A 3 -0.92 -11.49 -8.76
CA LEU A 3 -0.34 -12.53 -9.63
C LEU A 3 1.17 -12.76 -9.44
N CYS A 4 1.88 -11.79 -8.88
CA CYS A 4 3.34 -11.70 -9.03
C CYS A 4 3.99 -10.76 -7.99
N SER A 5 4.71 -9.74 -8.45
CA SER A 5 5.44 -8.75 -7.65
C SER A 5 5.54 -7.35 -8.28
N CYS A 6 4.75 -7.01 -9.33
CA CYS A 6 4.80 -5.71 -10.03
C CYS A 6 4.76 -4.52 -9.06
N LYS A 7 5.77 -3.64 -9.14
CA LYS A 7 6.02 -2.49 -8.22
C LYS A 7 6.77 -1.37 -9.00
N PRO A 8 6.57 -0.08 -8.71
CA PRO A 8 7.34 1.00 -9.34
C PRO A 8 8.78 1.07 -8.79
N TRP A 9 9.70 0.28 -9.34
CA TRP A 9 11.08 0.21 -8.84
C TRP A 9 11.82 1.54 -8.81
N PRO A 10 11.72 2.43 -9.83
CA PRO A 10 12.47 3.69 -9.83
C PRO A 10 12.15 4.61 -8.64
N THR A 11 10.95 4.51 -8.06
CA THR A 11 10.51 5.39 -6.96
C THR A 11 10.41 4.69 -5.61
N LEU A 12 10.17 3.37 -5.58
CA LEU A 12 9.97 2.60 -4.35
C LEU A 12 10.99 1.47 -4.12
N GLY A 13 11.94 1.29 -5.03
CA GLY A 13 12.88 0.19 -5.00
C GLY A 13 12.24 -1.18 -5.29
N LEU A 14 13.04 -2.23 -5.09
CA LEU A 14 12.59 -3.61 -5.28
C LEU A 14 11.54 -4.01 -4.24
N PRO A 15 10.54 -4.83 -4.60
CA PRO A 15 9.51 -5.24 -3.66
C PRO A 15 10.09 -6.07 -2.50
N PRO A 16 9.77 -5.72 -1.24
CA PRO A 16 10.21 -6.48 -0.08
C PRO A 16 9.60 -7.89 -0.06
N ALA A 17 10.17 -8.80 0.74
CA ALA A 17 9.77 -10.20 0.81
C ALA A 17 8.27 -10.37 1.13
N TRP A 18 7.76 -9.63 2.11
CA TRP A 18 6.35 -9.69 2.51
C TRP A 18 5.39 -9.31 1.37
N TYR A 19 5.76 -8.35 0.51
CA TYR A 19 4.92 -7.92 -0.61
C TYR A 19 4.75 -9.01 -1.66
N LYS A 20 5.79 -9.85 -1.83
CA LYS A 20 5.82 -10.98 -2.77
C LYS A 20 5.14 -12.24 -2.20
N SER A 21 4.93 -12.28 -0.90
CA SER A 21 4.43 -13.46 -0.19
C SER A 21 2.97 -13.78 -0.53
N ALA A 22 2.63 -15.07 -0.52
CA ALA A 22 1.24 -15.51 -0.73
C ALA A 22 0.26 -14.93 0.32
N PRO A 23 0.59 -14.87 1.63
CA PRO A 23 -0.32 -14.29 2.63
C PRO A 23 -0.76 -12.86 2.32
N TYR A 24 0.15 -11.99 1.88
CA TYR A 24 -0.21 -10.63 1.50
C TYR A 24 -1.03 -10.61 0.20
N ARG A 25 -0.57 -11.33 -0.83
CA ARG A 25 -1.16 -11.30 -2.18
C ARG A 25 -2.59 -11.86 -2.22
N SER A 26 -2.90 -12.88 -1.44
CA SER A 26 -4.25 -13.47 -1.41
C SER A 26 -5.23 -12.67 -0.55
N ARG A 27 -4.76 -12.03 0.52
CA ARG A 27 -5.64 -11.39 1.51
C ARG A 27 -5.88 -9.92 1.26
N VAL A 28 -4.90 -9.16 0.74
CA VAL A 28 -5.01 -7.70 0.65
C VAL A 28 -6.16 -7.23 -0.24
N VAL A 29 -6.61 -8.05 -1.19
CA VAL A 29 -7.76 -7.74 -2.07
C VAL A 29 -9.13 -8.19 -1.51
N ILE A 30 -9.13 -9.01 -0.45
CA ILE A 30 -10.35 -9.56 0.19
C ILE A 30 -10.63 -8.84 1.51
N ASP A 31 -9.61 -8.75 2.36
CA ASP A 31 -9.66 -8.11 3.68
C ASP A 31 -8.50 -7.11 3.83
N PRO A 32 -8.56 -5.97 3.12
CA PRO A 32 -7.50 -4.97 3.21
C PRO A 32 -7.37 -4.35 4.60
N ARG A 33 -8.46 -4.24 5.37
CA ARG A 33 -8.44 -3.64 6.71
C ARG A 33 -7.76 -4.56 7.73
N GLY A 34 -8.05 -5.85 7.71
CA GLY A 34 -7.36 -6.81 8.58
C GLY A 34 -5.87 -6.90 8.27
N VAL A 35 -5.50 -6.91 6.98
CA VAL A 35 -4.08 -6.85 6.58
C VAL A 35 -3.40 -5.56 7.06
N LEU A 36 -4.04 -4.40 6.93
CA LEU A 36 -3.50 -3.14 7.46
C LEU A 36 -3.35 -3.16 9.00
N ALA A 37 -4.29 -3.76 9.71
CA ALA A 37 -4.23 -3.88 11.17
C ALA A 37 -3.05 -4.74 11.64
N GLU A 38 -2.66 -5.78 10.89
CA GLU A 38 -1.44 -6.56 11.15
C GLU A 38 -0.16 -5.73 11.02
N PHE A 39 -0.18 -4.67 10.21
CA PHE A 39 0.89 -3.68 10.12
C PHE A 39 0.76 -2.52 11.13
N GLY A 40 -0.19 -2.60 12.06
CA GLY A 40 -0.46 -1.56 13.05
C GLY A 40 -1.18 -0.33 12.48
N VAL A 41 -1.77 -0.43 11.28
CA VAL A 41 -2.49 0.67 10.63
C VAL A 41 -3.99 0.43 10.76
N SER A 42 -4.68 1.32 11.48
CA SER A 42 -6.14 1.33 11.55
C SER A 42 -6.71 2.41 10.62
N VAL A 43 -7.64 2.02 9.76
CA VAL A 43 -8.39 2.94 8.90
C VAL A 43 -9.83 3.02 9.41
N PRO A 44 -10.35 4.22 9.74
CA PRO A 44 -11.72 4.41 10.20
C PRO A 44 -12.77 3.76 9.30
N ALA A 45 -13.89 3.33 9.89
CA ALA A 45 -14.96 2.62 9.19
C ALA A 45 -15.66 3.49 8.13
N ASP A 46 -15.70 4.80 8.34
CA ASP A 46 -16.26 5.80 7.42
C ASP A 46 -15.31 6.19 6.27
N LYS A 47 -14.03 5.81 6.33
CA LYS A 47 -13.06 6.05 5.26
C LYS A 47 -12.96 4.86 4.32
N GLU A 48 -13.17 5.07 3.02
CA GLU A 48 -13.02 4.03 1.99
C GLU A 48 -11.57 3.51 1.90
N VAL A 49 -11.40 2.20 1.68
CA VAL A 49 -10.10 1.59 1.34
C VAL A 49 -10.17 1.03 -0.07
N ARG A 50 -9.39 1.60 -0.98
CA ARG A 50 -9.27 1.14 -2.37
C ARG A 50 -7.97 0.36 -2.56
N VAL A 51 -8.09 -0.86 -3.06
CA VAL A 51 -6.95 -1.72 -3.39
C VAL A 51 -6.73 -1.69 -4.89
N TRP A 52 -5.55 -1.24 -5.30
CA TRP A 52 -5.14 -1.23 -6.71
C TRP A 52 -4.28 -2.44 -6.99
N ASP A 53 -4.80 -3.39 -7.76
CA ASP A 53 -4.00 -4.52 -8.22
C ASP A 53 -3.26 -4.19 -9.52
N SER A 54 -1.93 -4.17 -9.45
CA SER A 54 -1.05 -3.99 -10.61
C SER A 54 -1.07 -5.23 -11.52
N SER A 55 -2.16 -5.42 -12.26
CA SER A 55 -2.40 -6.55 -13.18
C SER A 55 -1.90 -6.32 -14.61
N ALA A 56 -1.56 -5.07 -14.96
CA ALA A 56 -1.11 -4.65 -16.29
C ALA A 56 0.20 -3.83 -16.19
N GLU A 57 0.45 -2.94 -17.14
CA GLU A 57 1.68 -2.14 -17.27
C GLU A 57 1.71 -0.93 -16.31
N LEU A 58 0.55 -0.47 -15.84
CA LEU A 58 0.47 0.66 -14.90
C LEU A 58 1.19 0.36 -13.59
N ARG A 59 1.84 1.38 -13.02
CA ARG A 59 2.59 1.29 -11.76
C ARG A 59 2.13 2.40 -10.82
N TYR A 60 1.67 2.00 -9.64
CA TYR A 60 1.05 2.90 -8.67
C TYR A 60 1.98 3.23 -7.51
N LEU A 61 1.90 4.48 -7.05
CA LEU A 61 2.45 4.98 -5.80
C LEU A 61 1.30 5.58 -4.99
N VAL A 62 1.31 5.42 -3.67
CA VAL A 62 0.40 6.15 -2.78
C VAL A 62 1.05 7.48 -2.41
N LEU A 63 0.36 8.59 -2.67
CA LEU A 63 0.70 9.89 -2.09
C LEU A 63 -0.08 10.03 -0.77
N PRO A 64 0.56 9.93 0.40
CA PRO A 64 -0.14 10.01 1.67
C PRO A 64 -0.61 11.44 1.97
N GLU A 65 -1.64 11.56 2.81
CA GLU A 65 -2.04 12.85 3.39
C GLU A 65 -0.85 13.48 4.12
N ARG A 66 -0.69 14.80 4.00
CA ARG A 66 0.32 15.54 4.77
C ARG A 66 -0.06 15.46 6.26
N PRO A 67 0.81 14.95 7.15
CA PRO A 67 0.52 14.95 8.58
C PRO A 67 0.31 16.37 9.11
N GLN A 68 -0.64 16.56 10.03
CA GLN A 68 -0.97 17.86 10.63
C GLN A 68 0.10 18.41 11.59
N ALA A 69 1.33 17.90 11.56
CA ALA A 69 2.42 18.43 12.37
C ALA A 69 2.58 19.95 12.16
N PRO A 70 3.01 20.71 13.19
CA PRO A 70 3.24 22.14 13.03
C PRO A 70 4.26 22.33 11.92
N LYS A 71 4.07 23.36 11.09
CA LYS A 71 4.91 23.68 9.92
C LYS A 71 6.41 23.45 10.24
N ALA A 72 6.94 22.30 9.83
CA ALA A 72 8.37 22.19 9.58
C ALA A 72 8.64 23.19 8.44
N GLY A 73 9.56 24.11 8.68
CA GLY A 73 9.80 25.31 7.90
C GLY A 73 10.17 25.06 6.42
N PRO A 74 10.44 26.13 5.66
CA PRO A 74 10.77 25.98 4.26
C PRO A 74 12.09 25.20 4.10
N ARG A 75 12.16 24.41 3.02
CA ARG A 75 13.44 23.95 2.47
C ARG A 75 14.23 25.14 1.95
#